data_AF-A0A8S3XW55-F1
#
_entry.id   AF-A0A8S3XW55-F1
#
_cell.length_a   1.000
_cell.length_b   1.000
_cell.length_c   1.000
_cell.angle_alpha   90.00
_cell.angle_beta   90.00
_cell.angle_gamma   90.00
#
_symmetry.space_group_name_H-M   'P 1'
#
loop_
_entity.id
_entity.type
_entity.pdbx_description
1 polymer ?
#
loop_
_entity_poly.entity_id
_entity_poly.type
_entity_poly.pdbx_seq_one_letter_code
_entity_poly.pdbx_strand_id
1 'polypeptide(L)'
;MQTVGGKSLQQKWKNIRTSYSREIKRRAGAKSGAAASRKSPYVYFEQLQFLKATVINNETQNSMGITHPAETNDDSDCIQDKQPVSKKKNTCDNENLVQVLKESIAIREERERKQESDSD
;
A
#
# COMPACT_ATOMS: atom_id res chain seq x y z
N MET A 1 10.41 30.77 -21.77
CA MET A 1 9.68 29.47 -21.80
C MET A 1 10.13 28.66 -20.59
N GLN A 2 9.23 28.34 -19.66
CA GLN A 2 9.61 27.55 -18.47
C GLN A 2 9.75 26.07 -18.87
N THR A 3 10.94 25.51 -18.74
CA THR A 3 11.22 24.09 -18.97
C THR A 3 10.71 23.27 -17.78
N VAL A 4 9.51 22.71 -17.91
CA VAL A 4 8.95 21.80 -16.90
C VAL A 4 9.75 20.49 -16.89
N GLY A 5 10.74 20.39 -15.99
CA GLY A 5 11.51 19.16 -15.82
C GLY A 5 10.62 17.97 -15.46
N GLY A 6 10.99 16.76 -15.89
CA GLY A 6 10.15 15.54 -15.76
C GLY A 6 9.62 15.26 -14.35
N LYS A 7 10.35 15.67 -13.30
CA LYS A 7 9.91 15.57 -11.90
C LYS A 7 8.66 16.41 -11.61
N SER A 8 8.59 17.63 -12.15
CA SER A 8 7.43 18.53 -11.97
C SER A 8 6.18 17.97 -12.65
N LEU A 9 6.35 17.35 -13.83
CA LEU A 9 5.28 16.69 -14.56
C LEU A 9 4.73 15.51 -13.77
N GLN A 10 5.60 14.63 -13.27
CA GLN A 10 5.20 13.50 -12.44
C GLN A 10 4.45 13.95 -11.18
N GLN A 11 4.95 15.00 -10.51
CA GLN A 11 4.30 15.56 -9.33
C GLN A 11 2.90 16.12 -9.66
N LYS A 12 2.76 16.82 -10.79
CA LYS A 12 1.47 17.34 -11.26
C LYS A 12 0.48 16.21 -11.53
N TRP A 13 0.91 15.17 -12.24
CA TRP A 13 0.09 13.97 -12.47
C TRP A 13 -0.29 13.23 -11.19
N LYS A 14 0.63 13.15 -10.22
CA LYS A 14 0.35 12.59 -8.89
C LYS A 14 -0.73 13.40 -8.17
N ASN A 15 -0.64 14.73 -8.20
CA ASN A 15 -1.62 15.60 -7.57
C ASN A 15 -3.01 15.43 -8.21
N ILE A 16 -3.08 15.40 -9.55
CA ILE A 16 -4.34 15.18 -10.29
C ILE A 16 -5.00 13.85 -9.89
N ARG A 17 -4.23 12.76 -9.92
CA ARG A 17 -4.74 11.44 -9.50
C ARG A 17 -5.21 11.45 -8.05
N THR A 18 -4.42 12.05 -7.15
CA THR A 18 -4.75 12.11 -5.71
C THR A 18 -6.05 12.87 -5.45
N SER A 19 -6.24 14.04 -6.08
CA SER A 19 -7.46 14.83 -5.96
C SER A 19 -8.69 14.06 -6.47
N TYR A 20 -8.55 13.41 -7.63
CA TYR A 20 -9.62 12.58 -8.20
C TYR A 20 -9.97 11.37 -7.32
N SER A 21 -8.98 10.64 -6.79
CA SER A 21 -9.22 9.52 -5.86
C SER A 21 -9.95 9.94 -4.59
N ARG A 22 -9.62 11.12 -4.03
CA ARG A 22 -10.31 11.68 -2.85
C ARG A 22 -11.78 11.99 -3.17
N GLU A 23 -12.04 12.52 -4.35
CA GLU A 23 -13.40 12.81 -4.84
C GLU A 23 -14.22 11.53 -5.00
N ILE A 24 -13.66 10.47 -5.59
CA ILE A 24 -14.31 9.15 -5.72
C ILE A 24 -14.69 8.60 -4.33
N LYS A 25 -13.73 8.59 -3.39
CA LYS A 25 -13.99 8.11 -2.02
C LYS A 25 -15.04 8.96 -1.31
N ARG A 26 -15.03 10.28 -1.52
CA ARG A 26 -16.03 11.18 -0.94
C ARG A 26 -17.42 10.89 -1.47
N ARG A 27 -17.57 10.65 -2.78
CA ARG A 27 -18.85 10.28 -3.40
C ARG A 27 -19.32 8.88 -2.98
N ALA A 28 -18.41 7.92 -2.83
CA ALA A 28 -18.74 6.57 -2.37
C ALA A 28 -19.15 6.54 -0.88
N GLY A 29 -18.52 7.36 -0.04
CA GLY A 29 -18.82 7.45 1.40
C GLY A 29 -19.97 8.40 1.75
N ALA A 30 -20.52 9.14 0.79
CA ALA A 30 -21.66 10.01 1.01
C ALA A 30 -22.94 9.17 1.20
N LYS A 31 -23.27 8.83 2.45
CA LYS A 31 -24.55 8.22 2.80
C LYS A 31 -25.70 9.22 2.58
N SER A 32 -26.83 8.71 2.06
CA SER A 32 -28.11 9.44 2.04
C SER A 32 -28.41 10.00 3.43
N GLY A 33 -28.43 11.33 3.55
CA GLY A 33 -28.59 12.04 4.84
C GLY A 33 -27.45 13.01 5.17
N ALA A 34 -26.31 12.96 4.47
CA ALA A 34 -25.23 13.95 4.60
C ALA A 34 -25.57 15.28 3.87
N ALA A 35 -26.75 15.85 4.13
CA ALA A 35 -27.22 17.11 3.55
C ALA A 35 -26.32 18.32 3.94
N ALA A 36 -25.42 18.14 4.90
CA ALA A 36 -24.51 19.18 5.39
C ALA A 36 -23.09 19.13 4.81
N SER A 37 -22.73 18.18 3.92
CA SER A 37 -21.39 18.17 3.33
C SER A 37 -21.28 19.23 2.23
N ARG A 38 -21.13 20.50 2.64
CA ARG A 38 -21.00 21.70 1.79
C ARG A 38 -19.72 21.76 0.93
N LYS A 39 -19.07 20.62 0.68
CA LYS A 39 -17.83 20.56 -0.11
C LYS A 39 -18.18 20.50 -1.60
N SER A 40 -17.89 21.59 -2.28
CA SER A 40 -18.00 21.69 -3.75
C SER A 40 -17.22 20.55 -4.42
N PRO A 41 -17.78 19.91 -5.46
CA PRO A 41 -17.08 18.88 -6.21
C PRO A 41 -15.77 19.41 -6.80
N TYR A 42 -14.78 18.53 -6.94
CA TYR A 42 -13.57 18.86 -7.68
C TYR A 42 -13.94 19.25 -9.12
N VAL A 43 -13.54 20.46 -9.53
CA VAL A 43 -13.99 21.12 -10.77
C VAL A 43 -13.77 20.24 -12.01
N TYR A 44 -12.69 19.47 -12.04
CA TYR A 44 -12.33 18.61 -13.18
C TYR A 44 -12.80 17.16 -13.03
N PHE A 45 -13.67 16.86 -12.06
CA PHE A 45 -14.06 15.47 -11.79
C PHE A 45 -14.72 14.80 -13.01
N GLU A 46 -15.62 15.51 -13.68
CA GLU A 46 -16.35 14.97 -14.84
C GLU A 46 -15.41 14.69 -16.02
N GLN A 47 -14.41 15.54 -16.23
CA GLN A 47 -13.41 15.37 -17.28
C GLN A 47 -12.43 14.24 -16.99
N LEU A 48 -12.22 13.91 -15.71
CA LEU A 48 -11.26 12.89 -15.26
C LEU A 48 -11.89 11.50 -15.05
N GLN A 49 -13.13 11.28 -15.52
CA GLN A 49 -13.80 9.98 -15.38
C GLN A 49 -13.01 8.81 -15.99
N PHE A 50 -12.23 9.06 -17.04
CA PHE A 50 -11.36 8.05 -17.65
C PHE A 50 -10.29 7.50 -16.67
N LEU A 51 -9.92 8.25 -15.63
CA LEU A 51 -8.97 7.79 -14.61
C LEU A 51 -9.58 6.74 -13.67
N LYS A 52 -10.90 6.54 -13.68
CA LYS A 52 -11.60 5.59 -12.80
C LYS A 52 -10.97 4.19 -12.86
N ALA A 53 -10.72 3.67 -14.06
CA ALA A 53 -10.12 2.34 -14.25
C ALA A 53 -8.73 2.22 -13.59
N THR A 54 -7.93 3.29 -13.64
CA THR A 54 -6.57 3.28 -13.06
C THR A 54 -6.54 3.47 -11.55
N VAL A 55 -7.58 4.07 -10.97
CA VAL A 55 -7.62 4.41 -9.55
C VAL A 55 -8.22 3.29 -8.71
N ILE A 56 -9.24 2.60 -9.22
CA ILE A 56 -9.91 1.50 -8.50
C ILE A 56 -8.97 0.30 -8.33
N ASN A 57 -8.18 -0.04 -9.34
CA ASN A 57 -7.25 -1.17 -9.30
C ASN A 57 -6.08 -0.99 -8.31
N ASN A 58 -5.87 0.21 -7.76
CA ASN A 58 -4.79 0.51 -6.82
C ASN A 58 -5.22 0.42 -5.35
N GLU A 59 -6.43 -0.08 -5.04
CA GLU A 59 -6.77 -0.46 -3.67
C GLU A 59 -5.84 -1.59 -3.23
N THR A 60 -4.78 -1.20 -2.53
CA THR A 60 -3.84 -2.14 -1.90
C THR A 60 -4.64 -2.97 -0.91
N GLN A 61 -4.73 -4.29 -1.13
CA GLN A 61 -5.26 -5.23 -0.15
C GLN A 61 -4.38 -5.13 1.10
N ASN A 62 -4.82 -4.36 2.10
CA ASN A 62 -4.12 -4.22 3.37
C ASN A 62 -4.28 -5.55 4.13
N SER A 63 -3.35 -6.48 3.93
CA SER A 63 -3.20 -7.64 4.82
C SER A 63 -2.55 -7.17 6.13
N MET A 64 -3.34 -6.55 6.99
CA MET A 64 -3.03 -6.50 8.42
C MET A 64 -4.23 -7.09 9.14
N GLY A 65 -4.02 -8.27 9.74
CA GLY A 65 -5.03 -9.06 10.41
C GLY A 65 -5.75 -8.28 11.49
N ILE A 66 -7.08 -8.43 11.49
CA ILE A 66 -7.99 -8.00 12.53
C ILE A 66 -7.62 -8.73 13.83
N THR A 67 -7.19 -8.00 14.84
CA THR A 67 -7.39 -8.38 16.24
C THR A 67 -8.51 -7.51 16.83
N HIS A 68 -9.31 -8.15 17.67
CA HIS A 68 -10.69 -7.88 18.07
C HIS A 68 -10.93 -6.56 18.86
N PRO A 69 -12.21 -6.12 19.01
CA PRO A 69 -12.58 -4.75 19.32
C PRO A 69 -12.66 -4.48 20.83
N ALA A 70 -12.45 -3.21 21.20
CA ALA A 70 -12.97 -2.64 22.44
C ALA A 70 -13.26 -1.15 22.22
N GLU A 71 -14.53 -0.82 22.36
CA GLU A 71 -15.15 0.51 22.39
C GLU A 71 -14.49 1.53 23.33
N THR A 72 -14.34 2.80 22.88
CA THR A 72 -14.87 4.00 23.57
C THR A 72 -14.72 5.27 22.72
N ASN A 73 -15.75 6.13 22.75
CA ASN A 73 -15.83 7.45 22.12
C ASN A 73 -14.80 8.44 22.68
N ASP A 74 -14.29 9.38 21.87
CA ASP A 74 -14.47 10.84 22.07
C ASP A 74 -13.85 11.65 20.91
N ASP A 75 -14.42 12.83 20.69
CA ASP A 75 -14.13 13.84 19.68
C ASP A 75 -12.71 14.44 19.80
N SER A 76 -11.96 14.52 18.70
CA SER A 76 -10.78 15.40 18.64
C SER A 76 -10.36 15.71 17.21
N ASP A 77 -10.66 16.95 16.80
CA ASP A 77 -10.06 17.63 15.66
C ASP A 77 -8.56 17.88 15.93
N CYS A 78 -7.67 17.34 15.08
CA CYS A 78 -6.28 17.80 15.03
C CYS A 78 -5.66 17.57 13.65
N ILE A 79 -5.50 18.67 12.92
CA ILE A 79 -4.57 18.82 11.79
C ILE A 79 -3.15 18.58 12.31
N GLN A 80 -2.44 17.55 11.80
CA GLN A 80 -0.97 17.56 11.82
C GLN A 80 -0.35 17.08 10.50
N ASP A 81 0.49 17.97 10.00
CA ASP A 81 1.42 17.84 8.88
C ASP A 81 2.63 16.97 9.29
N LYS A 82 3.15 16.21 8.32
CA LYS A 82 4.51 15.63 8.17
C LYS A 82 5.13 14.78 9.30
N GLN A 83 5.33 13.49 9.02
CA GLN A 83 6.52 12.74 9.47
C GLN A 83 7.01 11.75 8.39
N PRO A 84 8.33 11.48 8.32
CA PRO A 84 8.98 10.71 7.27
C PRO A 84 8.87 9.20 7.56
N VAL A 85 8.54 8.42 6.53
CA VAL A 85 8.43 6.96 6.68
C VAL A 85 9.85 6.37 6.79
N SER A 86 10.26 6.05 8.01
CA SER A 86 11.47 5.32 8.30
C SER A 86 11.37 3.91 7.73
N LYS A 87 12.34 3.52 6.89
CA LYS A 87 12.44 2.16 6.36
C LYS A 87 12.82 1.22 7.51
N LYS A 88 11.82 0.52 8.08
CA LYS A 88 12.10 -0.62 8.96
C LYS A 88 12.67 -1.76 8.11
N LYS A 89 13.92 -2.12 8.38
CA LYS A 89 14.56 -3.35 7.90
C LYS A 89 13.88 -4.53 8.59
N ASN A 90 13.23 -5.41 7.83
CA ASN A 90 12.62 -6.65 8.34
C ASN A 90 13.71 -7.64 8.74
N THR A 91 14.11 -7.62 10.00
CA THR A 91 15.04 -8.60 10.59
C THR A 91 14.34 -9.95 10.86
N CYS A 92 13.00 -9.98 10.91
CA CYS A 92 12.23 -11.17 11.31
C CYS A 92 12.22 -12.31 10.27
N ASP A 93 12.24 -11.98 8.97
CA ASP A 93 12.11 -12.99 7.90
C ASP A 93 13.44 -13.68 7.54
N ASN A 94 14.57 -13.16 8.04
CA ASN A 94 15.89 -13.70 7.70
C ASN A 94 16.19 -15.02 8.43
N GLU A 95 15.73 -15.19 9.68
CA GLU A 95 16.02 -16.43 10.44
C GLU A 95 15.35 -17.64 9.83
N ASN A 96 14.11 -17.49 9.36
CA ASN A 96 13.39 -18.55 8.66
C ASN A 96 14.09 -18.90 7.34
N LEU A 97 14.53 -17.91 6.57
CA LEU A 97 15.26 -18.11 5.32
C LEU A 97 16.61 -18.81 5.55
N VAL A 98 17.34 -18.44 6.60
CA VAL A 98 18.61 -19.06 6.99
C VAL A 98 18.40 -20.52 7.41
N GLN A 99 17.30 -20.82 8.12
CA GLN A 99 16.96 -22.18 8.53
C GLN A 99 16.68 -23.09 7.33
N VAL A 100 15.84 -22.62 6.39
CA VAL A 100 15.52 -23.37 5.16
C VAL A 100 16.78 -23.65 4.33
N LEU A 101 17.70 -22.68 4.24
CA LEU A 101 18.94 -22.86 3.50
C LEU A 101 19.83 -23.94 4.13
N LYS A 102 19.99 -23.92 5.46
CA LYS A 102 20.77 -24.93 6.21
C LYS A 102 20.20 -26.33 6.00
N GLU A 103 18.89 -26.47 6.07
CA GLU A 103 18.20 -27.75 5.86
C GLU A 103 18.42 -28.29 4.43
N SER A 104 18.34 -27.42 3.42
CA SER A 104 18.55 -27.82 2.02
C SER A 104 19.96 -28.32 1.73
N ILE A 105 20.98 -27.74 2.38
CA ILE A 105 22.39 -28.15 2.24
C ILE A 105 22.59 -29.55 2.85
N ALA A 106 22.09 -29.75 4.09
CA ALA A 106 22.22 -31.03 4.78
C ALA A 106 21.56 -32.18 4.01
N ILE A 107 20.39 -31.95 3.42
CA ILE A 107 19.68 -32.95 2.59
C ILE A 107 20.51 -33.34 1.36
N ARG A 108 21.16 -32.37 0.71
CA ARG A 108 21.99 -32.63 -0.47
C ARG A 108 23.21 -33.47 -0.10
N GLU A 109 23.93 -33.08 0.94
CA GLU A 109 25.11 -33.81 1.41
C GLU A 109 24.77 -35.25 1.83
N GLU A 110 23.62 -35.47 2.45
CA GLU A 110 23.18 -36.82 2.81
C GLU A 110 22.88 -37.69 1.59
N ARG A 111 22.27 -37.12 0.54
CA ARG A 111 22.04 -37.84 -0.73
C ARG A 111 23.33 -38.18 -1.45
N GLU A 112 24.34 -37.32 -1.36
CA GLU A 112 25.65 -37.56 -1.96
C GLU A 112 26.40 -38.66 -1.21
N ARG A 113 26.41 -38.65 0.13
CA ARG A 113 26.99 -39.74 0.94
C ARG A 113 26.33 -41.10 0.71
N LYS A 114 25.01 -41.12 0.54
CA LYS A 114 24.26 -42.36 0.24
C LYS A 114 24.60 -42.91 -1.15
N GLN A 115 24.83 -42.04 -2.13
CA GLN A 115 25.26 -42.45 -3.48
C GLN A 115 26.70 -42.98 -3.50
N GLU A 116 27.58 -42.47 -2.65
CA GLU A 116 28.97 -42.94 -2.56
C GLU A 116 29.09 -44.30 -1.84
N SER A 117 28.15 -44.63 -0.94
CA SER A 117 28.17 -45.89 -0.17
C SER A 117 27.55 -47.08 -0.90
N ASP A 118 26.72 -46.85 -1.93
CA ASP A 118 26.08 -47.91 -2.75
C ASP A 118 26.97 -48.36 -3.93
N SER A 119 28.18 -47.82 -4.04
CA SER A 119 29.12 -48.05 -5.16
C SER A 119 30.40 -48.81 -4.78
N ASP A 120 30.45 -49.44 -3.59
CA ASP A 120 31.51 -50.38 -3.16
C ASP A 120 30.95 -51.81 -2.98
#